data_AF-A0A2U9PLU2-F1
#
_entry.id   AF-A0A2U9PLU2-F1
#
_cell.length_a   1.000
_cell.length_b   1.000
_cell.length_c   1.000
_cell.angle_alpha   90.00
_cell.angle_beta   90.00
_cell.angle_gamma   90.00
#
_symmetry.space_group_name_H-M   'P 1'
#
loop_
_entity.id
_entity.type
_entity.pdbx_description
1 polymer ?
#
loop_
_entity_poly.entity_id
_entity_poly.type
_entity_poly.pdbx_seq_one_letter_code
_entity_poly.pdbx_strand_id
1 'polypeptide(L)'
;MLALFADTGTIRAHGAACAAHTADLAALAAVLRTLPSQLPSLGPAADRFVAVFLDALDAQAKAVAALGDQIGQAGMTAQRNAASYDAAEHHAAALL
;
A
#
# COMPACT_ATOMS: atom_id res chain seq x y z
N MET A 1 -10.44 -26.41 -26.80
CA MET A 1 -9.18 -25.72 -26.45
C MET A 1 -9.55 -24.57 -25.51
N LEU A 2 -9.32 -24.73 -24.21
CA LEU A 2 -9.64 -23.71 -23.21
C LEU A 2 -8.49 -22.71 -23.17
N ALA A 3 -8.64 -21.58 -23.88
CA ALA A 3 -7.76 -20.44 -23.67
C ALA A 3 -8.05 -19.87 -22.27
N LEU A 4 -7.02 -19.78 -21.43
CA LEU A 4 -7.10 -19.06 -20.16
C LEU A 4 -7.17 -17.56 -20.48
N PHE A 5 -8.39 -17.03 -20.64
CA PHE A 5 -8.61 -15.58 -20.68
C PHE A 5 -8.55 -15.05 -19.24
N ALA A 6 -7.33 -14.94 -18.70
CA ALA A 6 -7.16 -14.10 -17.51
C ALA A 6 -7.54 -12.67 -17.92
N ASP A 7 -8.47 -12.04 -17.21
CA ASP A 7 -8.81 -10.65 -17.44
C ASP A 7 -7.66 -9.75 -16.98
N THR A 8 -6.67 -9.56 -17.85
CA THR A 8 -5.48 -8.76 -17.59
C THR A 8 -5.82 -7.28 -17.41
N GLY A 9 -6.98 -6.84 -17.90
CA GLY A 9 -7.55 -5.53 -17.62
C GLY A 9 -7.90 -5.37 -16.14
N THR A 10 -8.67 -6.30 -15.58
CA THR A 10 -9.01 -6.31 -14.14
C THR A 10 -7.75 -6.45 -13.27
N ILE A 11 -6.79 -7.28 -13.66
CA ILE A 11 -5.52 -7.42 -12.90
C ILE A 11 -4.72 -6.12 -12.90
N ARG A 12 -4.62 -5.42 -14.05
CA ARG A 12 -3.99 -4.09 -14.12
C ARG A 12 -4.72 -3.05 -13.29
N ALA A 13 -6.05 -3.03 -13.34
CA ALA A 13 -6.87 -2.12 -12.55
C ALA A 13 -6.64 -2.33 -11.04
N HIS A 14 -6.57 -3.60 -10.60
CA HIS A 14 -6.21 -3.93 -9.22
C HIS A 14 -4.81 -3.43 -8.86
N GLY A 15 -3.81 -3.63 -9.73
CA GLY A 15 -2.46 -3.11 -9.52
C GLY A 15 -2.41 -1.57 -9.41
N ALA A 16 -3.18 -0.86 -10.22
CA ALA A 16 -3.30 0.59 -10.16
C ALA A 16 -3.99 1.05 -8.85
N ALA A 17 -5.03 0.35 -8.40
CA ALA A 17 -5.69 0.62 -7.13
C ALA A 17 -4.73 0.42 -5.94
N CYS A 18 -3.93 -0.65 -5.96
CA CYS A 18 -2.88 -0.87 -4.95
C CYS A 18 -1.86 0.28 -4.94
N ALA A 19 -1.45 0.79 -6.10
CA ALA A 19 -0.54 1.93 -6.18
C ALA A 19 -1.15 3.21 -5.57
N ALA A 20 -2.42 3.50 -5.86
CA ALA A 20 -3.15 4.62 -5.26
C ALA A 20 -3.23 4.47 -3.72
N HIS A 21 -3.64 3.30 -3.23
CA HIS A 21 -3.72 3.04 -1.79
C HIS A 21 -2.35 3.13 -1.09
N THR A 22 -1.28 2.72 -1.76
CA THR A 22 0.09 2.86 -1.23
C THR A 22 0.46 4.33 -1.06
N ALA A 23 0.09 5.19 -2.03
CA ALA A 23 0.30 6.64 -1.93
C ALA A 23 -0.53 7.26 -0.79
N ASP A 24 -1.78 6.86 -0.64
CA ASP A 24 -2.66 7.32 0.45
C ASP A 24 -2.08 6.93 1.83
N LEU A 25 -1.60 5.69 1.98
CA LEU A 25 -0.99 5.23 3.22
C LEU A 25 0.34 5.94 3.51
N ALA A 26 1.14 6.22 2.49
CA ALA A 26 2.36 7.02 2.65
C ALA A 26 2.04 8.45 3.14
N ALA A 27 1.02 9.08 2.57
CA ALA A 27 0.55 10.39 3.01
C ALA A 27 0.02 10.36 4.46
N LEU A 28 -0.76 9.33 4.82
CA LEU A 28 -1.24 9.14 6.18
C LEU A 28 -0.10 8.95 7.18
N ALA A 29 0.89 8.12 6.85
CA ALA A 29 2.07 7.92 7.69
C ALA A 29 2.87 9.22 7.87
N ALA A 30 2.95 10.08 6.84
CA ALA A 30 3.56 11.39 6.95
C ALA A 30 2.78 12.31 7.91
N VAL A 31 1.45 12.36 7.80
CA VAL A 31 0.59 13.14 8.71
C VAL A 31 0.78 12.68 10.16
N LEU A 32 0.75 11.38 10.42
CA LEU A 32 0.94 10.84 11.77
C LEU A 32 2.28 11.27 12.40
N ARG A 33 3.36 11.35 11.61
CA ARG A 33 4.67 11.83 12.08
C ARG A 33 4.72 13.34 12.38
N THR A 34 3.79 14.13 11.85
CA THR A 34 3.69 15.57 12.14
C THR A 34 2.86 15.90 13.37
N LEU A 35 1.98 15.00 13.83
CA LEU A 35 1.13 15.24 14.99
C LEU A 35 1.89 15.56 16.29
N PRO A 36 3.03 14.89 16.61
CA PRO A 36 3.81 15.20 17.81
C PRO A 36 4.20 16.67 17.95
N SER A 37 4.60 17.34 16.87
CA SER A 37 5.04 18.74 16.90
C SER A 37 3.88 19.74 17.01
N GLN A 38 2.64 19.26 16.83
CA GLN A 38 1.42 20.06 16.94
C GLN A 38 0.78 19.96 18.33
N LEU A 39 1.28 19.09 19.21
CA LEU A 39 0.73 18.93 20.54
C LEU A 39 1.03 20.15 21.41
N PRO A 40 0.01 20.76 22.05
CA PRO A 40 0.24 21.81 23.03
C PRO A 40 0.92 21.23 24.27
N SER A 41 1.63 22.08 25.02
CA SER A 41 2.08 21.71 26.36
C SER A 41 0.86 21.52 27.28
N LEU A 42 0.68 20.30 27.77
CA LEU A 42 -0.43 19.94 28.66
C LEU A 42 -0.04 20.00 30.15
N GLY A 43 1.20 20.40 30.44
CA GLY A 43 1.75 20.49 31.79
C GLY A 43 2.11 19.13 32.42
N PRO A 44 2.78 19.14 33.59
CA PRO A 44 3.43 17.96 34.16
C PRO A 44 2.50 16.79 34.48
N ALA A 45 1.22 17.09 34.78
CA ALA A 45 0.23 16.07 35.08
C ALA A 45 -0.07 15.16 33.85
N ALA A 46 0.18 15.66 32.63
CA ALA A 46 -0.08 14.95 31.39
C ALA A 46 1.18 14.30 30.78
N ASP A 47 2.38 14.50 31.34
CA ASP A 47 3.65 14.05 30.73
C ASP A 47 3.65 12.55 30.41
N ARG A 48 3.16 11.71 31.34
CA ARG A 48 3.06 10.27 31.12
C ARG A 48 2.09 9.92 30.00
N PHE A 49 0.97 10.62 29.92
CA PHE A 49 -0.01 10.42 28.85
C PHE A 49 0.59 10.83 27.50
N VAL A 50 1.25 11.98 27.45
CA VAL A 50 1.91 12.48 26.24
C VAL A 50 2.97 11.49 25.76
N ALA A 51 3.82 10.97 26.66
CA ALA A 51 4.83 9.97 26.30
C ALA A 51 4.20 8.71 25.66
N VAL A 52 3.19 8.12 26.30
CA VAL A 52 2.49 6.94 25.76
C VAL A 52 1.78 7.26 24.44
N PHE A 53 1.20 8.45 24.32
CA PHE A 53 0.54 8.89 23.10
C PHE A 53 1.53 9.06 21.94
N LEU A 54 2.72 9.62 22.19
CA LEU A 54 3.79 9.75 21.19
C LEU A 54 4.30 8.40 20.72
N ASP A 55 4.51 7.45 21.64
CA ASP A 55 4.89 6.08 21.30
C ASP A 55 3.82 5.39 20.44
N ALA A 56 2.54 5.60 20.77
CA ALA A 56 1.43 5.07 20.00
C ALA A 56 1.35 5.69 18.59
N LEU A 57 1.61 6.99 18.44
CA LEU A 57 1.65 7.66 17.14
C LEU A 57 2.79 7.12 16.26
N ASP A 58 3.98 6.92 16.83
CA ASP A 58 5.11 6.35 16.11
C ASP A 58 4.84 4.88 15.70
N ALA A 59 4.30 4.08 16.61
CA ALA A 59 3.89 2.71 16.31
C ALA A 59 2.85 2.65 15.19
N GLN A 60 1.85 3.54 15.23
CA GLN A 60 0.82 3.62 14.19
C GLN A 60 1.41 4.07 12.84
N ALA A 61 2.30 5.06 12.83
CA ALA A 61 2.97 5.50 11.61
C ALA A 61 3.79 4.37 10.95
N LYS A 62 4.47 3.57 11.77
CA LYS A 62 5.21 2.37 11.31
C LYS A 62 4.28 1.29 10.77
N ALA A 63 3.17 1.01 11.45
CA ALA A 63 2.19 0.03 11.01
C ALA A 63 1.54 0.43 9.67
N VAL A 64 1.16 1.69 9.51
CA VAL A 64 0.62 2.24 8.25
C VAL A 64 1.64 2.14 7.12
N ALA A 65 2.91 2.47 7.38
CA ALA A 65 3.97 2.34 6.38
C ALA A 65 4.17 0.88 5.94
N ALA A 66 4.22 -0.05 6.90
CA ALA A 66 4.36 -1.48 6.60
C ALA A 66 3.17 -2.03 5.78
N LEU A 67 1.95 -1.58 6.08
CA LEU A 67 0.77 -1.92 5.27
C LEU A 67 0.89 -1.37 3.85
N GLY A 68 1.38 -0.13 3.70
CA GLY A 68 1.67 0.48 2.40
C GLY A 68 2.66 -0.36 1.58
N ASP A 69 3.75 -0.82 2.20
CA ASP A 69 4.72 -1.68 1.55
C ASP A 69 4.09 -3.00 1.07
N GLN A 70 3.27 -3.65 1.92
CA GLN A 70 2.57 -4.89 1.57
C GLN A 70 1.61 -4.72 0.39
N ILE A 71 0.82 -3.65 0.39
CA ILE A 71 -0.09 -3.33 -0.73
C ILE A 71 0.70 -2.98 -1.99
N GLY A 72 1.82 -2.27 -1.86
CA GLY A 72 2.72 -2.00 -2.98
C GLY A 72 3.27 -3.28 -3.62
N GLN A 73 3.66 -4.26 -2.81
CA GLN A 73 4.08 -5.59 -3.31
C GLN A 73 2.95 -6.32 -4.03
N ALA A 74 1.72 -6.27 -3.49
CA ALA A 74 0.56 -6.85 -4.16
C ALA A 74 0.31 -6.19 -5.53
N GLY A 75 0.41 -4.86 -5.61
CA GLY A 75 0.27 -4.11 -6.87
C GLY A 75 1.32 -4.47 -7.92
N MET A 76 2.60 -4.56 -7.53
CA MET A 76 3.68 -5.02 -8.42
C MET A 76 3.47 -6.47 -8.88
N THR A 77 2.98 -7.34 -7.99
CA THR A 77 2.66 -8.73 -8.33
C THR A 77 1.53 -8.80 -9.35
N ALA A 78 0.47 -8.00 -9.18
CA ALA A 78 -0.61 -7.91 -10.15
C ALA A 78 -0.10 -7.47 -11.53
N GLN A 79 0.74 -6.44 -11.60
CA GLN A 79 1.34 -5.98 -12.86
C GLN A 79 2.18 -7.08 -13.54
N ARG A 80 3.02 -7.79 -12.79
CA ARG A 80 3.81 -8.92 -13.32
C ARG A 80 2.94 -10.06 -13.82
N ASN A 81 1.86 -10.37 -13.11
CA ASN A 81 0.92 -11.40 -13.52
C ASN A 81 0.20 -11.02 -14.80
N ALA A 82 -0.30 -9.78 -14.92
CA ALA A 82 -0.93 -9.29 -16.13
C ALA A 82 0.00 -9.38 -17.35
N ALA A 83 1.26 -8.96 -17.20
CA ALA A 83 2.26 -9.06 -18.27
C ALA A 83 2.56 -10.52 -18.66
N SER A 84 2.61 -11.42 -17.68
CA SER A 84 2.85 -12.85 -17.93
C SER A 84 1.68 -13.51 -18.67
N TYR A 85 0.45 -13.15 -18.32
CA TYR A 85 -0.75 -13.63 -19.03
C TYR A 85 -0.85 -13.07 -20.44
N ASP A 86 -0.60 -11.77 -20.64
CA ASP A 86 -0.53 -11.19 -21.98
C ASP A 86 0.53 -11.92 -22.83
N ALA A 87 1.72 -12.18 -22.29
CA ALA A 87 2.77 -12.89 -23.01
C ALA A 87 2.37 -14.33 -23.40
N ALA A 88 1.70 -15.05 -22.48
CA ALA A 88 1.19 -16.39 -22.74
C ALA A 88 0.09 -16.39 -23.82
N GLU A 89 -0.79 -15.39 -23.81
CA GLU A 89 -1.83 -15.21 -24.84
C GLU A 89 -1.23 -14.94 -26.22
N HIS A 90 -0.27 -14.01 -26.31
CA HIS A 90 0.44 -13.75 -27.57
C HIS A 90 1.18 -14.99 -28.08
N HIS A 91 1.81 -15.76 -27.19
CA HIS A 91 2.48 -16.99 -27.57
C HIS A 91 1.51 -18.05 -28.09
N ALA A 92 0.36 -18.23 -27.41
CA ALA A 92 -0.68 -19.15 -27.86
C ALA A 92 -1.26 -18.73 -29.21
N ALA A 93 -1.49 -17.44 -29.43
CA ALA A 93 -1.97 -16.90 -30.71
C ALA A 93 -0.98 -17.13 -31.87
N ALA A 94 0.32 -17.16 -31.58
CA ALA A 94 1.36 -17.42 -32.59
C ALA A 94 1.47 -18.92 -32.98
N LEU A 95 0.88 -19.83 -32.20
CA LEU A 95 0.90 -21.27 -32.43
C LEU A 95 -0.37 -21.79 -33.14
N LEU A 96 -1.34 -20.90 -33.40
CA LEU A 96 -2.62 -21.18 -34.06
C LEU A 96 -2.66 -20.62 -35.48
#